data_AF-A0A193C4X3-F1
#
_entry.id   AF-A0A193C4X3-F1
#
_cell.length_a   1.000
_cell.length_b   1.000
_cell.length_c   1.000
_cell.angle_alpha   90.00
_cell.angle_beta   90.00
_cell.angle_gamma   90.00
#
_symmetry.space_group_name_H-M   'P 1'
#
loop_
_entity.id
_entity.type
_entity.pdbx_description
1 polymer ?
#
loop_
_entity_poly.entity_id
_entity_poly.type
_entity_poly.pdbx_seq_one_letter_code
_entity_poly.pdbx_strand_id
1 'polypeptide(L)'
;MNTLINVARYHLVDRIQFMVLPIGVTFFAFFVNLAIFSLLPGTPEENYSGGLATMYVFMLVCGALSMTKSLPFGLALGVSRRSYYLGTILLITGLSALYSVGIAVFQAIEEGTGGWGLGLHYFRVPWLLDGSWYLTLLTSFVLLTLMFVYGMWYGLIYRRAAVVGVVLFSAAQVLVVLGGVLVLSWTDSWSKLGTFFSSLTVGGMTGVLALLVCVAGAGGFATMRRVTV
;
A
#
# COMPACT_ATOMS: atom_id res chain seq x y z
N MET A 1 20.31 22.97 -6.94
CA MET A 1 20.02 21.62 -6.37
C MET A 1 18.51 21.38 -6.45
N ASN A 2 18.09 20.23 -6.96
CA ASN A 2 16.71 19.99 -7.37
C ASN A 2 15.76 19.97 -6.16
N THR A 3 14.77 20.86 -6.11
CA THR A 3 13.88 21.06 -4.95
C THR A 3 13.14 19.78 -4.54
N LEU A 4 12.83 18.91 -5.49
CA LEU A 4 12.20 17.60 -5.25
C LEU A 4 13.08 16.66 -4.41
N ILE A 5 14.40 16.63 -4.67
CA ILE A 5 15.35 15.79 -3.93
C ILE A 5 15.48 16.28 -2.49
N ASN A 6 15.42 17.60 -2.28
CA ASN A 6 15.46 18.17 -0.93
C ASN A 6 14.20 17.81 -0.13
N VAL A 7 13.01 17.81 -0.77
CA VAL A 7 11.76 17.36 -0.12
C VAL A 7 11.81 15.88 0.22
N ALA A 8 12.37 15.04 -0.66
CA ALA A 8 12.55 13.62 -0.37
C ALA A 8 13.50 13.42 0.83
N ARG A 9 14.66 14.09 0.82
CA ARG A 9 15.61 14.06 1.95
C ARG A 9 15.00 14.55 3.26
N TYR A 10 14.11 15.55 3.19
CA TYR A 10 13.40 16.05 4.36
C TYR A 10 12.53 14.98 5.03
N HIS A 11 11.79 14.18 4.27
CA HIS A 11 11.00 13.07 4.85
C HIS A 11 11.92 12.00 5.47
N LEU A 12 13.11 11.78 4.88
CA LEU A 12 14.13 10.88 5.43
C LEU A 12 14.87 11.46 6.65
N VAL A 13 14.53 12.65 7.13
CA VAL A 13 14.98 13.09 8.47
C VAL A 13 14.21 12.28 9.53
N ASP A 14 12.92 12.03 9.30
CA ASP A 14 12.13 11.10 10.10
C ASP A 14 12.29 9.65 9.59
N ARG A 15 13.52 9.14 9.70
CA ARG A 15 13.86 7.76 9.29
C ARG A 15 13.05 6.73 10.07
N ILE A 16 12.64 7.06 11.29
CA ILE A 16 11.88 6.15 12.14
C ILE A 16 10.54 5.85 11.47
N GLN A 17 9.81 6.89 11.07
CA GLN A 17 8.49 6.74 10.46
C GLN A 17 8.53 5.99 9.11
N PHE A 18 9.51 6.30 8.25
CA PHE A 18 9.51 5.79 6.86
C PHE A 18 10.39 4.58 6.62
N MET A 19 11.41 4.31 7.45
CA MET A 19 12.31 3.16 7.32
C MET A 19 12.19 2.17 8.48
N VAL A 20 12.32 2.64 9.72
CA VAL A 20 12.43 1.72 10.87
C VAL A 20 11.09 1.06 11.20
N LEU A 21 10.00 1.82 11.28
CA LEU A 21 8.72 1.28 11.70
C LEU A 21 8.07 0.32 10.69
N PRO A 22 8.04 0.60 9.36
CA PRO A 22 7.46 -0.35 8.42
C PRO A 22 8.20 -1.70 8.47
N ILE A 23 9.53 -1.67 8.47
CA ILE A 23 10.37 -2.87 8.56
C ILE A 23 10.18 -3.56 9.92
N GLY A 24 10.32 -2.82 11.01
CA GLY A 24 10.28 -3.35 12.37
C GLY A 24 8.94 -4.01 12.70
N VAL A 25 7.82 -3.38 12.33
CA VAL A 25 6.48 -3.94 12.55
C VAL A 25 6.27 -5.19 11.69
N THR A 26 6.72 -5.21 10.43
CA THR A 26 6.62 -6.38 9.56
C THR A 26 7.45 -7.55 10.09
N PHE A 27 8.69 -7.31 10.54
CA PHE A 27 9.51 -8.37 11.12
C PHE A 27 8.99 -8.84 12.47
N PHE A 28 8.49 -7.93 13.31
CA PHE A 28 7.85 -8.32 14.56
C PHE A 28 6.64 -9.24 14.30
N ALA A 29 5.76 -8.86 13.38
CA ALA A 29 4.62 -9.69 12.98
C ALA A 29 5.06 -11.03 12.37
N PHE A 30 6.13 -11.04 11.58
CA PHE A 30 6.74 -12.26 11.04
C PHE A 30 7.24 -13.20 12.13
N PHE A 31 8.04 -12.70 13.08
CA PHE A 31 8.56 -13.51 14.19
C PHE A 31 7.45 -14.01 15.11
N VAL A 32 6.41 -13.22 15.35
CA VAL A 32 5.22 -13.65 16.09
C VAL A 32 4.53 -14.81 15.37
N ASN A 33 4.34 -14.72 14.04
CA ASN A 33 3.76 -15.83 13.27
C ASN A 33 4.67 -17.07 13.33
N LEU A 34 5.98 -16.90 13.14
CA LEU A 34 6.94 -18.00 13.20
C LEU A 34 6.88 -18.70 14.57
N ALA A 35 6.84 -17.94 15.67
CA ALA A 35 6.68 -18.48 17.01
C ALA A 35 5.35 -19.24 17.19
N ILE A 36 4.23 -18.68 16.73
CA ILE A 36 2.91 -19.32 16.81
C ILE A 36 2.90 -20.65 16.05
N PHE A 37 3.35 -20.66 14.80
CA PHE A 37 3.36 -21.87 13.96
C PHE A 37 4.37 -22.91 14.43
N SER A 38 5.46 -22.50 15.11
CA SER A 38 6.40 -23.46 15.73
C SER A 38 5.82 -24.18 16.96
N LEU A 39 4.83 -23.59 17.63
CA LEU A 39 4.23 -24.12 18.86
C LEU A 39 2.90 -24.84 18.62
N LEU A 40 2.26 -24.66 17.46
CA LEU A 40 0.99 -25.28 17.14
C LEU A 40 1.19 -26.75 16.69
N PRO A 41 0.57 -27.73 17.36
CA PRO A 41 0.57 -29.11 16.90
C PRO A 41 -0.44 -29.31 15.75
N GLY A 42 -0.05 -30.05 14.70
CA GLY A 42 -0.96 -30.49 13.64
C GLY A 42 -1.35 -29.41 12.62
N THR A 43 -0.46 -28.46 12.34
CA THR A 43 -0.68 -27.46 11.28
C THR A 43 -0.74 -28.11 9.90
N PRO A 44 -1.57 -27.59 8.98
CA PRO A 44 -1.53 -27.95 7.56
C PRO A 44 -0.11 -27.87 6.99
N GLU A 45 0.17 -28.65 5.94
CA GLU A 45 1.47 -28.62 5.23
C GLU A 45 1.78 -27.24 4.63
N GLU A 46 0.75 -26.46 4.26
CA GLU A 46 0.88 -25.08 3.81
C GLU A 46 0.07 -24.11 4.68
N ASN A 47 0.76 -23.16 5.31
CA ASN A 47 0.17 -22.15 6.19
C ASN A 47 0.36 -20.75 5.61
N TYR A 48 -0.68 -20.18 5.02
CA TYR A 48 -0.62 -18.81 4.51
C TYR A 48 -0.93 -17.79 5.60
N SER A 49 0.03 -16.91 5.88
CA SER A 49 -0.15 -15.80 6.82
C SER A 49 -0.59 -14.54 6.09
N GLY A 50 -1.57 -13.84 6.66
CA GLY A 50 -1.95 -12.48 6.23
C GLY A 50 -1.01 -11.38 6.73
N GLY A 51 0.09 -11.71 7.42
CA GLY A 51 0.93 -10.74 8.11
C GLY A 51 1.63 -9.71 7.22
N LEU A 52 1.89 -10.04 5.95
CA LEU A 52 2.41 -9.07 4.97
C LEU A 52 1.45 -7.86 4.78
N ALA A 53 0.14 -8.05 5.01
CA ALA A 53 -0.85 -6.98 4.98
C ALA A 53 -0.49 -5.83 5.92
N THR A 54 0.17 -6.11 7.05
CA THR A 54 0.60 -5.09 8.00
C THR A 54 1.54 -4.08 7.35
N MET A 55 2.44 -4.50 6.45
CA MET A 55 3.34 -3.59 5.74
C MET A 55 2.56 -2.63 4.82
N TYR A 56 1.60 -3.17 4.07
CA TYR A 56 0.75 -2.40 3.15
C TYR A 56 -0.11 -1.40 3.92
N VAL A 57 -0.72 -1.80 5.04
CA VAL A 57 -1.50 -0.91 5.91
C VAL A 57 -0.60 0.16 6.54
N PHE A 58 0.62 -0.19 6.96
CA PHE A 58 1.54 0.78 7.52
C PHE A 58 1.93 1.87 6.50
N MET A 59 2.09 1.50 5.23
CA MET A 59 2.29 2.47 4.15
C MET A 59 1.12 3.42 3.97
N LEU A 60 -0.11 2.95 4.09
CA LEU A 60 -1.31 3.80 4.07
C LEU A 60 -1.27 4.81 5.22
N VAL A 61 -0.95 4.37 6.43
CA VAL A 61 -0.82 5.26 7.60
C VAL A 61 0.27 6.29 7.39
N CYS A 62 1.45 5.90 6.86
CA CYS A 62 2.53 6.83 6.54
C CYS A 62 2.10 7.88 5.50
N GLY A 63 1.36 7.46 4.48
CA GLY A 63 0.78 8.35 3.48
C GLY A 63 -0.13 9.41 4.13
N ALA A 64 -1.03 8.99 5.01
CA ALA A 64 -1.92 9.91 5.73
C ALA A 64 -1.15 10.87 6.65
N LEU A 65 -0.17 10.37 7.40
CA LEU A 65 0.67 11.17 8.29
C LEU A 65 1.53 12.19 7.52
N SER A 66 2.00 11.84 6.33
CA SER A 66 2.78 12.75 5.49
C SER A 66 1.98 14.01 5.11
N MET A 67 0.66 13.90 4.96
CA MET A 67 -0.21 15.03 4.61
C MET A 67 -0.75 15.76 5.83
N THR A 68 -0.92 15.06 6.97
CA THR A 68 -1.47 15.68 8.19
C THR A 68 -0.42 16.38 9.04
N LYS A 69 0.77 15.77 9.18
CA LYS A 69 1.88 16.27 10.02
C LYS A 69 2.98 16.94 9.22
N SER A 70 3.48 16.29 8.17
CA SER A 70 4.70 16.74 7.48
C SER A 70 4.46 17.89 6.48
N LEU A 71 3.24 17.99 5.93
CA LEU A 71 2.89 19.03 4.96
C LEU A 71 2.89 20.45 5.55
N PRO A 72 2.23 20.74 6.69
CA PRO A 72 2.28 22.08 7.31
C PRO A 72 3.72 22.52 7.61
N PHE A 73 4.56 21.61 8.09
CA PHE A 73 5.97 21.90 8.34
C PHE A 73 6.74 22.20 7.06
N GLY A 74 6.55 21.40 6.01
CA GLY A 74 7.19 21.65 4.71
C GLY A 74 6.83 23.00 4.12
N LEU A 75 5.56 23.43 4.27
CA LEU A 75 5.12 24.76 3.83
C LEU A 75 5.70 25.88 4.69
N ALA A 76 5.84 25.68 6.00
CA ALA A 76 6.50 26.64 6.90
C ALA A 76 7.99 26.85 6.54
N LEU A 77 8.65 25.83 5.99
CA LEU A 77 10.00 25.92 5.44
C LEU A 77 10.08 26.56 4.03
N GLY A 78 8.98 27.08 3.49
CA GLY A 78 8.93 27.76 2.20
C GLY A 78 8.83 26.85 0.98
N VAL A 79 8.54 25.55 1.15
CA VAL A 79 8.33 24.62 0.03
C VAL A 79 6.97 24.88 -0.60
N SER A 80 6.88 24.89 -1.93
CA SER A 80 5.59 24.98 -2.62
C SER A 80 4.75 23.70 -2.46
N ARG A 81 3.42 23.82 -2.40
CA ARG A 81 2.50 22.66 -2.30
C ARG A 81 2.74 21.63 -3.41
N ARG A 82 3.03 22.10 -4.63
CA ARG A 82 3.30 21.24 -5.80
C ARG A 82 4.63 20.49 -5.65
N SER A 83 5.69 21.20 -5.24
CA SER A 83 7.01 20.59 -5.02
C SER A 83 6.98 19.59 -3.86
N TYR A 84 6.20 19.88 -2.81
CA TYR A 84 6.00 18.96 -1.70
C TYR A 84 5.37 17.65 -2.18
N TYR A 85 4.22 17.72 -2.84
CA TYR A 85 3.48 16.53 -3.30
C TYR A 85 4.31 15.66 -4.26
N LEU A 86 4.97 16.29 -5.25
CA LEU A 86 5.83 15.57 -6.20
C LEU A 86 7.08 14.98 -5.53
N GLY A 87 7.67 15.68 -4.57
CA GLY A 87 8.81 15.18 -3.80
C GLY A 87 8.43 13.98 -2.92
N THR A 88 7.25 14.02 -2.30
CA THR A 88 6.72 12.88 -1.54
C THR A 88 6.43 11.68 -2.45
N ILE A 89 5.84 11.89 -3.64
CA ILE A 89 5.67 10.80 -4.63
C ILE A 89 7.01 10.19 -5.02
N LEU A 90 8.01 11.02 -5.33
CA LEU A 90 9.35 10.54 -5.69
C LEU A 90 9.98 9.68 -4.58
N LEU A 91 9.87 10.13 -3.34
CA LEU A 91 10.34 9.39 -2.17
C LEU A 91 9.65 8.03 -2.06
N ILE A 92 8.31 8.00 -2.11
CA ILE A 92 7.59 6.73 -1.94
C ILE A 92 7.86 5.79 -3.11
N THR A 93 8.00 6.28 -4.34
CA THR A 93 8.42 5.43 -5.47
C THR A 93 9.76 4.75 -5.17
N GLY A 94 10.74 5.47 -4.62
CA GLY A 94 12.02 4.89 -4.22
C GLY A 94 11.90 3.88 -3.07
N LEU A 95 11.13 4.21 -2.03
CA LEU A 95 10.93 3.32 -0.88
C LEU A 95 10.14 2.07 -1.25
N SER A 96 9.06 2.21 -2.02
CA SER A 96 8.28 1.07 -2.54
C SER A 96 9.14 0.14 -3.37
N ALA A 97 10.08 0.67 -4.17
CA ALA A 97 11.01 -0.14 -4.95
C ALA A 97 12.00 -0.90 -4.04
N LEU A 98 12.53 -0.25 -3.01
CA LEU A 98 13.39 -0.90 -2.03
C LEU A 98 12.65 -2.01 -1.28
N TYR A 99 11.43 -1.73 -0.86
CA TYR A 99 10.61 -2.69 -0.11
C TYR A 99 10.11 -3.84 -0.96
N SER A 100 9.75 -3.61 -2.22
CA SER A 100 9.35 -4.70 -3.10
C SER A 100 10.50 -5.65 -3.40
N VAL A 101 11.73 -5.13 -3.54
CA VAL A 101 12.94 -5.96 -3.63
C VAL A 101 13.13 -6.78 -2.35
N GLY A 102 12.97 -6.17 -1.18
CA GLY A 102 13.01 -6.88 0.10
C GLY A 102 12.00 -8.03 0.17
N ILE A 103 10.74 -7.77 -0.16
CA ILE A 103 9.67 -8.78 -0.20
C ILE A 103 10.03 -9.92 -1.16
N ALA A 104 10.51 -9.61 -2.37
CA ALA A 104 10.89 -10.62 -3.35
C ALA A 104 12.07 -11.48 -2.87
N VAL A 105 13.06 -10.89 -2.21
CA VAL A 105 14.19 -11.63 -1.61
C VAL A 105 13.71 -12.55 -0.49
N PHE A 106 12.87 -12.07 0.42
CA PHE A 106 12.33 -12.91 1.50
C PHE A 106 11.41 -14.01 0.99
N GLN A 107 10.62 -13.75 -0.05
CA GLN A 107 9.84 -14.79 -0.73
C GLN A 107 10.75 -15.87 -1.34
N ALA A 108 11.85 -15.50 -1.99
CA ALA A 108 12.79 -16.49 -2.55
C ALA A 108 13.45 -17.34 -1.45
N ILE A 109 13.77 -16.75 -0.30
CA ILE A 109 14.27 -17.49 0.87
C ILE A 109 13.19 -18.42 1.44
N GLU A 110 11.96 -17.95 1.53
CA GLU A 110 10.81 -18.74 1.99
C GLU A 110 10.58 -19.97 1.10
N GLU A 111 10.63 -19.81 -0.22
CA GLU A 111 10.53 -20.91 -1.18
C GLU A 111 11.72 -21.88 -1.04
N GLY A 112 12.94 -21.37 -0.93
CA GLY A 112 14.15 -22.19 -0.77
C GLY A 112 14.23 -22.97 0.55
N THR A 113 13.50 -22.54 1.58
CA THR A 113 13.47 -23.16 2.92
C THR A 113 12.24 -24.03 3.15
N GLY A 114 11.35 -24.16 2.17
CA GLY A 114 10.08 -24.89 2.34
C GLY A 114 9.14 -24.23 3.35
N GLY A 115 9.06 -22.89 3.33
CA GLY A 115 8.22 -22.13 4.27
C GLY A 115 8.85 -21.99 5.64
N TRP A 116 10.11 -21.55 5.69
CA TRP A 116 10.87 -21.33 6.94
C TRP A 116 11.06 -22.59 7.80
N GLY A 117 11.01 -23.77 7.18
CA GLY A 117 11.06 -25.07 7.86
C GLY A 117 9.76 -25.48 8.57
N LEU A 118 8.69 -24.68 8.43
CA LEU A 118 7.39 -24.88 9.09
C LEU A 118 6.23 -24.92 8.09
N GLY A 119 6.49 -24.89 6.77
CA GLY A 119 5.44 -24.72 5.76
C GLY A 119 4.72 -23.36 5.86
N LEU A 120 5.36 -22.35 6.47
CA LEU A 120 4.80 -21.02 6.65
C LEU A 120 5.06 -20.14 5.42
N HIS A 121 3.98 -19.60 4.86
CA HIS A 121 3.98 -18.65 3.76
C HIS A 121 3.59 -17.27 4.25
N TYR A 122 4.59 -16.45 4.61
CA TYR A 122 4.37 -15.09 5.10
C TYR A 122 4.52 -14.06 4.00
N PHE A 123 5.53 -14.21 3.15
CA PHE A 123 5.80 -13.27 2.05
C PHE A 123 5.07 -13.66 0.76
N ARG A 124 4.46 -14.86 0.71
CA ARG A 124 3.53 -15.26 -0.33
C ARG A 124 2.09 -14.98 0.07
N VAL A 125 1.39 -14.28 -0.80
CA VAL A 125 -0.07 -14.07 -0.69
C VAL A 125 -0.70 -14.83 -1.86
N PRO A 126 -1.51 -15.88 -1.59
CA PRO A 126 -2.23 -16.58 -2.65
C PRO A 126 -2.98 -15.59 -3.53
N TRP A 127 -3.06 -15.87 -4.84
CA TRP A 127 -3.71 -15.03 -5.84
C TRP A 127 -3.08 -13.67 -6.15
N LEU A 128 -2.35 -13.05 -5.21
CA LEU A 128 -1.82 -11.70 -5.36
C LEU A 128 -0.32 -11.69 -5.67
N LEU A 129 0.44 -12.60 -5.08
CA LEU A 129 1.90 -12.72 -5.24
C LEU A 129 2.32 -14.12 -5.69
N ASP A 130 1.40 -14.86 -6.31
CA ASP A 130 1.60 -16.24 -6.76
C ASP A 130 2.18 -16.32 -8.19
N GLY A 131 2.93 -15.29 -8.58
CA GLY A 131 3.59 -15.17 -9.87
C GLY A 131 5.08 -15.44 -9.79
N SER A 132 5.76 -15.32 -10.94
CA SER A 132 7.21 -15.31 -11.01
C SER A 132 7.82 -14.13 -10.22
N TRP A 133 9.08 -14.25 -9.82
CA TRP A 133 9.76 -13.27 -8.94
C TRP A 133 9.64 -11.80 -9.38
N TYR A 134 9.63 -11.54 -10.69
CA TYR A 134 9.47 -10.19 -11.25
C TYR A 134 8.04 -9.66 -11.12
N LEU A 135 7.04 -10.54 -11.15
CA LEU A 135 5.65 -10.16 -10.90
C LEU A 135 5.46 -9.82 -9.43
N THR A 136 5.97 -10.61 -8.48
CA THR A 136 5.96 -10.23 -7.06
C THR A 136 6.56 -8.85 -6.86
N LEU A 137 7.74 -8.59 -7.43
CA LEU A 137 8.41 -7.30 -7.31
C LEU A 137 7.52 -6.17 -7.83
N LEU A 138 6.94 -6.33 -9.03
CA LEU A 138 6.10 -5.33 -9.65
C LEU A 138 4.78 -5.13 -8.88
N THR A 139 4.09 -6.20 -8.52
CA THR A 139 2.81 -6.17 -7.78
C THR A 139 2.99 -5.53 -6.41
N SER A 140 4.02 -5.95 -5.65
CA SER A 140 4.33 -5.36 -4.35
C SER A 140 4.71 -3.88 -4.47
N PHE A 141 5.51 -3.50 -5.48
CA PHE A 141 5.86 -2.11 -5.74
C PHE A 141 4.62 -1.24 -6.00
N VAL A 142 3.74 -1.71 -6.90
CA VAL A 142 2.51 -1.00 -7.26
C VAL A 142 1.59 -0.91 -6.05
N LEU A 143 1.42 -1.99 -5.29
CA LEU A 143 0.54 -2.05 -4.13
C LEU A 143 1.02 -1.17 -2.98
N LEU A 144 2.32 -1.17 -2.65
CA LEU A 144 2.90 -0.27 -1.65
C LEU A 144 2.69 1.20 -2.05
N THR A 145 2.93 1.51 -3.32
CA THR A 145 2.70 2.86 -3.85
C THR A 145 1.23 3.25 -3.80
N LEU A 146 0.33 2.34 -4.16
CA LEU A 146 -1.12 2.54 -4.09
C LEU A 146 -1.56 2.87 -2.67
N MET A 147 -1.19 2.02 -1.71
CA MET A 147 -1.59 2.19 -0.31
C MET A 147 -1.12 3.53 0.24
N PHE A 148 0.12 3.91 -0.07
CA PHE A 148 0.66 5.19 0.37
C PHE A 148 -0.05 6.39 -0.27
N VAL A 149 -0.21 6.40 -1.59
CA VAL A 149 -0.87 7.50 -2.32
C VAL A 149 -2.34 7.62 -1.91
N TYR A 150 -3.00 6.48 -1.68
CA TYR A 150 -4.34 6.42 -1.15
C TYR A 150 -4.42 7.00 0.27
N GLY A 151 -3.47 6.64 1.14
CA GLY A 151 -3.31 7.25 2.45
C GLY A 151 -3.09 8.76 2.39
N MET A 152 -2.25 9.24 1.45
CA MET A 152 -2.06 10.68 1.22
C MET A 152 -3.40 11.36 0.88
N TRP A 153 -4.25 10.73 0.05
CA TRP A 153 -5.54 11.31 -0.31
C TRP A 153 -6.45 11.49 0.92
N TYR A 154 -6.51 10.49 1.80
CA TYR A 154 -7.19 10.61 3.09
C TYR A 154 -6.63 11.73 3.96
N GLY A 155 -5.30 11.82 4.07
CA GLY A 155 -4.65 12.87 4.84
C GLY A 155 -4.93 14.28 4.30
N LEU A 156 -5.04 14.44 2.97
CA LEU A 156 -5.43 15.69 2.33
C LEU A 156 -6.88 16.08 2.62
N ILE A 157 -7.79 15.11 2.57
CA ILE A 157 -9.21 15.34 2.88
C ILE A 157 -9.36 15.72 4.34
N TYR A 158 -8.63 15.04 5.24
CA TYR A 158 -8.59 15.41 6.66
C TYR A 158 -8.08 16.85 6.85
N ARG A 159 -7.02 17.27 6.14
CA ARG A 159 -6.57 18.67 6.23
C ARG A 159 -7.60 19.67 5.72
N ARG A 160 -8.42 19.30 4.75
CA ARG A 160 -9.42 20.19 4.14
C ARG A 160 -10.71 20.31 4.95
N ALA A 161 -11.22 19.19 5.46
CA ALA A 161 -12.55 19.10 6.04
C ALA A 161 -12.60 18.29 7.34
N ALA A 162 -11.43 18.11 7.98
CA ALA A 162 -11.26 17.38 9.24
C ALA A 162 -11.91 15.99 9.19
N VAL A 163 -12.43 15.53 10.32
CA VAL A 163 -13.06 14.22 10.47
C VAL A 163 -14.31 14.08 9.59
N VAL A 164 -15.13 15.13 9.49
CA VAL A 164 -16.37 15.10 8.69
C VAL A 164 -16.06 14.82 7.21
N GLY A 165 -15.03 15.46 6.66
CA GLY A 165 -14.59 15.20 5.29
C GLY A 165 -14.15 13.76 5.06
N VAL A 166 -13.41 13.18 6.02
CA VAL A 166 -12.95 11.79 5.95
C VAL A 166 -14.13 10.82 6.00
N VAL A 167 -15.11 11.09 6.88
CA VAL A 167 -16.33 10.27 6.98
C VAL A 167 -17.14 10.35 5.70
N LEU A 168 -17.38 11.55 5.17
CA LEU A 168 -18.13 11.73 3.92
C LEU A 168 -17.42 11.10 2.72
N PHE A 169 -16.08 11.21 2.65
CA PHE A 169 -15.30 10.56 1.61
C PHE A 169 -15.39 9.04 1.69
N SER A 170 -15.25 8.48 2.88
CA SER A 170 -15.38 7.03 3.10
C SER A 170 -16.80 6.55 2.77
N ALA A 171 -17.82 7.30 3.19
CA ALA A 171 -19.22 7.01 2.87
C ALA A 171 -19.47 7.06 1.35
N ALA A 172 -18.91 8.05 0.64
CA ALA A 172 -19.02 8.13 -0.81
C ALA A 172 -18.41 6.91 -1.51
N GLN A 173 -17.28 6.40 -1.03
CA GLN A 173 -16.68 5.18 -1.57
C GLN A 173 -17.55 3.95 -1.33
N VAL A 174 -18.10 3.81 -0.11
CA VAL A 174 -19.04 2.73 0.21
C VAL A 174 -20.26 2.80 -0.71
N LEU A 175 -20.82 3.98 -0.95
CA LEU A 175 -21.97 4.16 -1.86
C LEU A 175 -21.63 3.81 -3.31
N VAL A 176 -20.42 4.14 -3.79
CA VAL A 176 -19.96 3.74 -5.13
C VAL A 176 -19.86 2.21 -5.23
N VAL A 177 -19.27 1.55 -4.24
CA VAL A 177 -19.18 0.08 -4.18
C VAL A 177 -20.57 -0.54 -4.15
N LEU A 178 -21.46 -0.03 -3.30
CA LEU A 178 -22.84 -0.49 -3.19
C LEU A 178 -23.59 -0.32 -4.52
N GLY A 179 -23.43 0.82 -5.20
CA GLY A 179 -23.99 1.05 -6.53
C GLY A 179 -23.51 0.01 -7.55
N GLY A 180 -22.21 -0.31 -7.54
CA GLY A 180 -21.65 -1.38 -8.37
C GLY A 180 -22.24 -2.75 -8.08
N VAL A 181 -22.35 -3.12 -6.80
CA VAL A 181 -22.98 -4.37 -6.34
C VAL A 181 -24.44 -4.45 -6.79
N LEU A 182 -25.20 -3.35 -6.68
CA LEU A 182 -26.59 -3.29 -7.13
C LEU A 182 -26.69 -3.46 -8.66
N VAL A 183 -25.86 -2.77 -9.44
CA VAL A 183 -25.84 -2.92 -10.90
C VAL A 183 -25.50 -4.35 -11.31
N LEU A 184 -24.50 -4.98 -10.68
CA LEU A 184 -24.13 -6.36 -10.94
C LEU A 184 -25.27 -7.33 -10.62
N SER A 185 -26.02 -7.05 -9.55
CA SER A 185 -27.16 -7.85 -9.13
C SER A 185 -28.36 -7.66 -10.06
N TRP A 186 -28.64 -6.44 -10.53
CA TRP A 186 -29.71 -6.18 -11.51
C TRP A 186 -29.42 -6.74 -12.90
N THR A 187 -28.14 -6.90 -13.24
CA THR A 187 -27.71 -7.43 -14.55
C THR A 187 -27.35 -8.92 -14.51
N ASP A 188 -27.60 -9.60 -13.37
CA ASP A 188 -27.22 -11.00 -13.11
C ASP A 188 -25.79 -11.35 -13.55
N SER A 189 -24.89 -10.37 -13.46
CA SER A 189 -23.53 -10.44 -14.04
C SER A 189 -22.48 -10.90 -13.04
N TRP A 190 -22.89 -11.43 -11.88
CA TRP A 190 -22.02 -12.03 -10.88
C TRP A 190 -21.16 -13.16 -11.45
N SER A 191 -21.73 -14.00 -12.32
CA SER A 191 -20.99 -15.06 -13.02
C SER A 191 -19.86 -14.50 -13.87
N LYS A 192 -20.13 -13.44 -14.65
CA LYS A 192 -19.13 -12.75 -15.48
C LYS A 192 -18.02 -12.15 -14.64
N LEU A 193 -18.36 -11.53 -13.51
CA LEU A 193 -17.38 -10.99 -12.59
C LEU A 193 -16.52 -12.09 -11.97
N GLY A 194 -17.13 -13.20 -11.55
CA GLY A 194 -16.42 -14.38 -11.08
C GLY A 194 -15.45 -14.94 -12.13
N THR A 195 -15.90 -15.08 -13.38
CA THR A 195 -15.03 -15.53 -14.48
C THR A 195 -13.93 -14.54 -14.81
N PHE A 196 -14.19 -13.23 -14.70
CA PHE A 196 -13.20 -12.19 -14.90
C PHE A 196 -12.09 -12.32 -13.87
N PHE A 197 -12.44 -12.42 -12.58
CA PHE A 197 -11.44 -12.60 -11.54
C PHE A 197 -10.72 -13.93 -11.72
N SER A 198 -11.42 -15.05 -11.97
CA SER A 198 -10.78 -16.37 -12.10
C SER A 198 -9.88 -16.51 -13.33
N SER A 199 -10.08 -15.67 -14.35
CA SER A 199 -9.20 -15.59 -15.53
C SER A 199 -8.12 -14.52 -15.41
N LEU A 200 -8.15 -13.70 -14.36
CA LEU A 200 -7.21 -12.62 -14.17
C LEU A 200 -5.87 -13.16 -13.69
N THR A 201 -4.84 -13.01 -14.52
CA THR A 201 -3.47 -13.32 -14.13
C THR A 201 -2.96 -12.32 -13.11
N VAL A 202 -1.92 -12.68 -12.35
CA VAL A 202 -1.22 -11.77 -11.42
C VAL A 202 -0.77 -10.47 -12.13
N GLY A 203 -0.34 -10.58 -13.39
CA GLY A 203 -0.02 -9.42 -14.22
C GLY A 203 -1.23 -8.53 -14.53
N GLY A 204 -2.39 -9.13 -14.86
CA GLY A 204 -3.65 -8.41 -15.05
C GLY A 204 -4.10 -7.66 -13.79
N MET A 205 -4.03 -8.33 -12.63
CA MET A 205 -4.32 -7.70 -11.33
C MET A 205 -3.39 -6.52 -11.05
N THR A 206 -2.10 -6.69 -11.35
CA THR A 206 -1.10 -5.61 -11.20
C THR A 206 -1.43 -4.41 -12.08
N GLY A 207 -1.92 -4.63 -13.31
CA GLY A 207 -2.39 -3.56 -14.18
C GLY A 207 -3.58 -2.79 -13.61
N VAL A 208 -4.54 -3.48 -13.01
CA VAL A 208 -5.69 -2.85 -12.32
C VAL A 208 -5.20 -2.01 -11.13
N LEU A 209 -4.30 -2.55 -10.31
CA LEU A 209 -3.71 -1.82 -9.18
C LEU A 209 -2.94 -0.58 -9.66
N ALA A 210 -2.18 -0.68 -10.75
CA ALA A 210 -1.44 0.45 -11.32
C ALA A 210 -2.39 1.55 -11.83
N LEU A 211 -3.51 1.17 -12.44
CA LEU A 211 -4.55 2.13 -12.82
C LEU A 211 -5.12 2.85 -11.59
N LEU A 212 -5.38 2.12 -10.50
CA LEU A 212 -5.82 2.72 -9.25
C LEU A 212 -4.79 3.68 -8.66
N VAL A 213 -3.48 3.39 -8.79
CA VAL A 213 -2.41 4.33 -8.39
C VAL A 213 -2.53 5.64 -9.15
N CYS A 214 -2.68 5.56 -10.48
CA CYS A 214 -2.84 6.73 -11.33
C CYS A 214 -4.07 7.56 -10.95
N VAL A 215 -5.21 6.90 -10.72
CA VAL A 215 -6.46 7.56 -10.30
C VAL A 215 -6.30 8.22 -8.93
N ALA A 216 -5.76 7.51 -7.94
CA ALA A 216 -5.54 8.05 -6.59
C ALA A 216 -4.52 9.20 -6.59
N GLY A 217 -3.45 9.09 -7.37
CA GLY A 217 -2.44 10.13 -7.51
C GLY A 217 -3.01 11.38 -8.19
N ALA A 218 -3.76 11.23 -9.27
CA ALA A 218 -4.43 12.34 -9.94
C ALA A 218 -5.50 13.00 -9.03
N GLY A 219 -6.31 12.20 -8.34
CA GLY A 219 -7.33 12.65 -7.38
C GLY A 219 -6.72 13.41 -6.20
N GLY A 220 -5.62 12.90 -5.63
CA GLY A 220 -4.86 13.56 -4.57
C GLY A 220 -4.25 14.88 -5.04
N PHE A 221 -3.62 14.91 -6.22
CA PHE A 221 -3.06 16.13 -6.79
C PHE A 221 -4.12 17.19 -7.10
N ALA A 222 -5.28 16.80 -7.62
CA ALA A 222 -6.41 17.69 -7.86
C ALA A 222 -6.98 18.24 -6.54
N THR A 223 -7.07 17.40 -5.51
CA THR A 223 -7.51 17.81 -4.16
C THR A 223 -6.54 18.82 -3.57
N MET A 224 -5.22 18.61 -3.72
CA MET A 224 -4.16 19.52 -3.26
C MET A 224 -4.30 20.95 -3.78
N ARG A 225 -4.78 21.15 -5.00
CA ARG A 225 -5.02 22.49 -5.57
C ARG A 225 -6.10 23.28 -4.81
N ARG A 226 -6.99 22.58 -4.09
CA ARG A 226 -8.13 23.15 -3.37
C ARG A 226 -7.95 23.19 -1.86
N VAL A 227 -6.81 22.72 -1.34
CA VAL A 227 -6.52 22.77 0.10
C VAL A 227 -6.08 24.19 0.46
N THR A 228 -6.85 24.91 1.25
CA THR A 228 -6.41 26.11 1.96
C THR A 228 -5.69 25.67 3.23
N VAL A 229 -4.52 26.26 3.50
CA VAL A 229 -3.68 25.96 4.67
C VAL A 229 -3.78 27.12 5.62
#